data_AF-A0A0C9SSY5-F1
#
_entry.id   AF-A0A0C9SSY5-F1
#
_cell.length_a   1.000
_cell.length_b   1.000
_cell.length_c   1.000
_cell.angle_alpha   90.00
_cell.angle_beta   90.00
_cell.angle_gamma   90.00
#
_symmetry.space_group_name_H-M   'P 1'
#
loop_
_entity.id
_entity.type
_entity.pdbx_description
1 polymer ?
#
loop_
_entity_poly.entity_id
_entity_poly.type
_entity_poly.pdbx_seq_one_letter_code
_entity_poly.pdbx_strand_id
1 'polypeptide(L)'
;MTMGDEVESSLRVVANPAGVLSSALRLWLACLPPPSDGTSLSSPPFPLPFNDLSALCAMLVKHSIWSLPSASGAHLQVLLRPLTSFLVHFHRVSRHIPGTTPQLWVAQDLVFLPRLLPGDEAHVTPMLDALSLATPQFAGIQSHQLPEGITMDILKPFFEHTIRPDPDVYVAPLHPSPESIAKGTTLRLPGPIATRGAGGEDTQKLKTGLTLSRDWLTAPLTHLLRSGTSPVFRALPASWAASEVDVVRATLLLLYAARRVLVDHDLSEFVLGPAEVVFACMRVCMLEHGVGSGTEAEEVFRDGTVERLMGWLLEPHTPCSTSRSSASISTSASPSPSVPHVKTIAEISPLPPLTPQTHLEVASLPYLQPTSTPFYQFYTDLVALYSAISFAHPIFGTLLLPPLAMRYAGDYRRLFWCESGDGGEGGGDIVRSVRVGVDGVVCAGLGEYLYPPERDGRLLGAYIQSLNTTQGFLRLIAVHHVACGIWPDLGVPTHIGAEGDGDGKKLLRALLVRGDADAVRAVLLYRQSPRGAFVWPPGCYEGGGDGGGGETPSGWRAKRLEYVRSALGDEPAERVKGVFTQN
;
A
#
# COMPACT_ATOMS: atom_id res chain seq x y z
N MET A 1 31.87 -15.22 22.08
CA MET A 1 31.29 -13.88 21.98
C MET A 1 29.86 -14.04 21.54
N THR A 2 28.93 -13.36 22.17
CA THR A 2 27.53 -13.42 21.75
C THR A 2 27.42 -12.66 20.41
N MET A 3 26.50 -13.07 19.54
CA MET A 3 26.27 -12.42 18.23
C MET A 3 26.08 -10.89 18.35
N GLY A 4 25.63 -10.39 19.52
CA GLY A 4 25.53 -8.95 19.81
C GLY A 4 26.88 -8.24 19.97
N ASP A 5 27.86 -8.87 20.60
CA ASP A 5 29.20 -8.29 20.84
C ASP A 5 29.96 -8.06 19.52
N GLU A 6 29.80 -8.98 18.57
CA GLU A 6 30.41 -8.89 17.24
C GLU A 6 29.79 -7.74 16.43
N VAL A 7 28.45 -7.62 16.45
CA VAL A 7 27.73 -6.52 15.78
C VAL A 7 28.15 -5.16 16.36
N GLU A 8 28.22 -5.04 17.68
CA GLU A 8 28.64 -3.80 18.33
C GLU A 8 30.08 -3.42 17.94
N SER A 9 30.99 -4.40 17.94
CA SER A 9 32.38 -4.20 17.52
C SER A 9 32.48 -3.70 16.08
N SER A 10 31.75 -4.32 15.14
CA SER A 10 31.70 -3.88 13.75
C SER A 10 31.14 -2.46 13.60
N LEU A 11 30.09 -2.09 14.34
CA LEU A 11 29.53 -0.74 14.31
C LEU A 11 30.54 0.31 14.81
N ARG A 12 31.30 0.00 15.87
CA ARG A 12 32.36 0.90 16.36
C ARG A 12 33.45 1.13 15.31
N VAL A 13 33.81 0.10 14.54
CA VAL A 13 34.80 0.21 13.45
C VAL A 13 34.30 1.16 12.36
N VAL A 14 33.01 1.12 12.00
CA VAL A 14 32.42 1.98 10.95
C VAL A 14 32.13 3.39 11.45
N ALA A 15 31.82 3.56 12.74
CA ALA A 15 31.50 4.84 13.35
C ALA A 15 32.64 5.87 13.25
N ASN A 16 33.89 5.43 13.37
CA ASN A 16 35.04 6.32 13.34
C ASN A 16 35.26 6.97 11.94
N PRO A 17 35.37 6.20 10.83
CA PRO A 17 35.38 6.77 9.48
C PRO A 17 34.19 7.70 9.20
N ALA A 18 32.98 7.34 9.63
CA ALA A 18 31.79 8.20 9.46
C ALA A 18 31.94 9.55 10.19
N GLY A 19 32.53 9.55 11.39
CA GLY A 19 32.85 10.77 12.14
C GLY A 19 33.88 11.66 11.43
N VAL A 20 34.90 11.07 10.81
CA VAL A 20 35.89 11.80 9.99
C VAL A 20 35.23 12.44 8.77
N LEU A 21 34.41 11.67 8.03
CA LEU A 21 33.68 12.17 6.86
C LEU A 21 32.71 13.30 7.23
N SER A 22 31.95 13.13 8.32
CA SER A 22 31.06 14.17 8.83
C SER A 22 31.82 15.44 9.21
N SER A 23 32.99 15.31 9.86
CA SER A 23 33.84 16.45 10.21
C SER A 23 34.39 17.17 8.98
N ALA A 24 34.79 16.43 7.95
CA ALA A 24 35.25 17.01 6.69
C ALA A 24 34.13 17.80 5.98
N LEU A 25 32.91 17.25 5.93
CA LEU A 25 31.75 17.93 5.37
C LEU A 25 31.34 19.17 6.17
N ARG A 26 31.45 19.11 7.50
CA ARG A 26 31.22 20.28 8.38
C ARG A 26 32.23 21.39 8.12
N LEU A 27 33.51 21.05 7.99
CA LEU A 27 34.55 22.01 7.63
C LEU A 27 34.25 22.63 6.26
N TRP A 28 33.84 21.82 5.29
CA TRP A 28 33.46 22.29 3.97
C TRP A 28 32.31 23.30 4.02
N LEU A 29 31.24 23.00 4.78
CA LEU A 29 30.12 23.90 4.99
C LEU A 29 30.52 25.19 5.73
N ALA A 30 31.46 25.11 6.67
CA ALA A 30 31.95 26.27 7.42
C ALA A 30 32.81 27.23 6.56
N CYS A 31 33.38 26.73 5.47
CA CYS A 31 34.12 27.54 4.50
C CYS A 31 33.20 28.23 3.46
N LEU A 32 31.89 28.02 3.52
CA LEU A 32 30.95 28.71 2.63
C LEU A 32 30.82 30.18 3.03
N PRO A 33 30.70 31.09 2.03
CA PRO A 33 30.32 32.46 2.33
C PRO A 33 28.96 32.49 3.04
N PRO A 34 28.68 33.54 3.83
CA PRO A 34 27.37 33.73 4.45
C PRO A 34 26.26 33.63 3.39
N PRO A 35 25.09 33.10 3.75
CA PRO A 35 24.08 32.69 2.77
C PRO A 35 23.58 33.89 1.97
N SER A 36 23.95 33.95 0.70
CA SER A 36 23.15 34.60 -0.35
C SER A 36 22.35 33.50 -1.04
N ASP A 37 21.02 33.62 -1.00
CA ASP A 37 20.06 32.61 -1.45
C ASP A 37 20.42 31.99 -2.81
N GLY A 38 20.54 30.66 -2.83
CA GLY A 38 20.36 29.86 -4.04
C GLY A 38 21.47 29.90 -5.11
N THR A 39 22.55 30.65 -4.94
CA THR A 39 23.66 30.59 -5.90
C THR A 39 24.49 29.33 -5.71
N SER A 40 24.41 28.39 -6.67
CA SER A 40 25.39 27.33 -6.85
C SER A 40 26.79 27.93 -6.84
N LEU A 41 27.70 27.39 -6.03
CA LEU A 41 29.07 27.89 -5.94
C LEU A 41 29.74 27.77 -7.31
N SER A 42 30.51 28.78 -7.71
CA SER A 42 31.34 28.70 -8.93
C SER A 42 32.43 27.62 -8.81
N SER A 43 32.84 27.28 -7.59
CA SER A 43 33.80 26.23 -7.27
C SER A 43 33.67 25.78 -5.81
N PRO A 44 33.91 24.50 -5.48
CA PRO A 44 33.91 24.04 -4.08
C PRO A 44 35.07 24.69 -3.30
N PRO A 45 34.91 24.98 -1.98
CA PRO A 45 35.98 25.50 -1.11
C PRO A 45 37.28 24.70 -1.15
N PHE A 46 37.16 23.37 -1.15
CA PHE A 46 38.25 22.44 -1.36
C PHE A 46 37.70 21.13 -1.96
N PRO A 47 38.53 20.33 -2.67
CA PRO A 47 38.07 19.11 -3.31
C PRO A 47 37.67 18.06 -2.28
N LEU A 48 36.53 17.42 -2.52
CA LEU A 48 36.08 16.22 -1.82
C LEU A 48 35.68 15.18 -2.87
N PRO A 49 35.78 13.87 -2.56
CA PRO A 49 35.39 12.80 -3.48
C PRO A 49 33.86 12.66 -3.55
N PHE A 50 33.17 13.69 -4.06
CA PHE A 50 31.70 13.78 -4.01
C PHE A 50 30.97 12.59 -4.64
N ASN A 51 31.52 12.03 -5.71
CA ASN A 51 30.95 10.83 -6.35
C ASN A 51 30.99 9.63 -5.40
N ASP A 52 32.11 9.40 -4.72
CA ASP A 52 32.25 8.30 -3.76
C ASP A 52 31.40 8.54 -2.51
N LEU A 53 31.30 9.80 -2.05
CA LEU A 53 30.43 10.16 -0.93
C LEU A 53 28.95 9.96 -1.26
N SER A 54 28.53 10.31 -2.48
CA SER A 54 27.18 10.09 -2.99
C SER A 54 26.88 8.59 -3.10
N ALA A 55 27.78 7.82 -3.70
CA ALA A 55 27.67 6.37 -3.80
C ALA A 55 27.61 5.70 -2.41
N LEU A 56 28.42 6.17 -1.46
CA LEU A 56 28.39 5.71 -0.08
C LEU A 56 27.04 6.02 0.59
N CYS A 57 26.50 7.23 0.41
CA CYS A 57 25.17 7.57 0.93
C CYS A 57 24.09 6.68 0.34
N ALA A 58 24.12 6.45 -0.98
CA ALA A 58 23.17 5.58 -1.68
C ALA A 58 23.23 4.12 -1.17
N MET A 59 24.43 3.59 -0.89
CA MET A 59 24.56 2.28 -0.26
C MET A 59 24.07 2.29 1.19
N LEU A 60 24.47 3.32 1.95
CA LEU A 60 24.19 3.42 3.38
C LEU A 60 22.69 3.48 3.67
N VAL A 61 21.91 4.27 2.93
CA VAL A 61 20.45 4.40 3.18
C VAL A 61 19.66 3.11 2.93
N LYS A 62 20.18 2.24 2.04
CA LYS A 62 19.61 0.93 1.68
C LYS A 62 20.10 -0.19 2.60
N HIS A 63 21.18 0.05 3.35
CA HIS A 63 21.81 -0.98 4.16
C HIS A 63 20.92 -1.45 5.32
N SER A 64 20.93 -2.74 5.62
CA SER A 64 20.21 -3.34 6.76
C SER A 64 20.72 -2.90 8.14
N ILE A 65 21.70 -1.99 8.20
CA ILE A 65 22.30 -1.51 9.46
C ILE A 65 21.26 -0.78 10.31
N TRP A 66 20.29 -0.15 9.65
CA TRP A 66 19.22 0.62 10.27
C TRP A 66 18.18 -0.24 10.99
N SER A 67 18.09 -1.54 10.71
CA SER A 67 17.19 -2.45 11.42
C SER A 67 17.84 -3.09 12.66
N LEU A 68 19.17 -2.95 12.84
CA LEU A 68 19.90 -3.53 13.97
C LEU A 68 19.41 -3.05 15.35
N PRO A 69 19.05 -1.78 15.57
CA PRO A 69 18.53 -1.36 16.87
C PRO A 69 17.26 -2.11 17.28
N SER A 70 16.39 -2.42 16.30
CA SER A 70 15.16 -3.18 16.52
C SER A 70 15.43 -4.67 16.72
N ALA A 71 16.44 -5.22 16.04
CA ALA A 71 16.77 -6.66 16.09
C ALA A 71 17.67 -7.06 17.27
N SER A 72 18.65 -6.20 17.60
CA SER A 72 19.77 -6.52 18.51
C SER A 72 19.85 -5.60 19.73
N GLY A 73 19.02 -4.55 19.79
CA GLY A 73 18.82 -3.71 20.97
C GLY A 73 19.03 -2.21 20.71
N ALA A 74 18.20 -1.39 21.36
CA ALA A 74 18.16 0.06 21.14
C ALA A 74 19.46 0.80 21.50
N HIS A 75 20.31 0.22 22.37
CA HIS A 75 21.61 0.80 22.73
C HIS A 75 22.53 1.00 21.50
N LEU A 76 22.35 0.20 20.44
CA LEU A 76 23.12 0.32 19.20
C LEU A 76 22.86 1.64 18.45
N GLN A 77 21.75 2.35 18.73
CA GLN A 77 21.48 3.67 18.12
C GLN A 77 22.62 4.67 18.38
N VAL A 78 23.29 4.59 19.54
CA VAL A 78 24.42 5.46 19.86
C VAL A 78 25.54 5.33 18.83
N LEU A 79 25.79 4.11 18.36
CA LEU A 79 26.84 3.80 17.38
C LEU A 79 26.46 4.17 15.95
N LEU A 80 25.17 4.40 15.70
CA LEU A 80 24.66 4.85 14.40
C LEU A 80 24.65 6.38 14.25
N ARG A 81 24.75 7.16 15.34
CA ARG A 81 24.75 8.64 15.27
C ARG A 81 25.82 9.23 14.35
N PRO A 82 27.06 8.70 14.28
CA PRO A 82 28.05 9.20 13.32
C PRO A 82 27.60 9.01 11.86
N LEU A 83 26.85 7.95 11.57
CA LEU A 83 26.31 7.68 10.23
C LEU A 83 25.15 8.63 9.89
N THR A 84 24.24 8.90 10.82
CA THR A 84 23.18 9.91 10.59
C THR A 84 23.76 11.30 10.45
N SER A 85 24.75 11.65 11.26
CA SER A 85 25.50 12.90 11.13
C SER A 85 26.18 13.00 9.75
N PHE A 86 26.79 11.93 9.25
CA PHE A 86 27.33 11.91 7.90
C PHE A 86 26.27 12.19 6.83
N LEU A 87 25.13 11.50 6.87
CA LEU A 87 24.01 11.70 5.92
C LEU A 87 23.49 13.15 5.94
N VAL A 88 23.25 13.70 7.13
CA VAL A 88 22.78 15.08 7.32
C VAL A 88 23.75 16.10 6.72
N HIS A 89 25.04 15.96 7.00
CA HIS A 89 26.02 16.93 6.51
C HIS A 89 26.23 16.77 5.00
N PHE A 90 26.17 15.54 4.48
CA PHE A 90 26.22 15.31 3.04
C PHE A 90 25.02 15.95 2.34
N HIS A 91 23.82 15.82 2.89
CA HIS A 91 22.61 16.46 2.36
C HIS A 91 22.72 17.99 2.24
N ARG A 92 23.31 18.62 3.25
CA ARG A 92 23.53 20.08 3.23
C ARG A 92 24.54 20.47 2.16
N VAL A 93 25.59 19.68 2.00
CA VAL A 93 26.60 19.90 0.97
C VAL A 93 26.04 19.62 -0.43
N SER A 94 25.21 18.59 -0.59
CA SER A 94 24.70 18.13 -1.90
C SER A 94 23.95 19.22 -2.65
N ARG A 95 23.19 20.08 -1.94
CA ARG A 95 22.50 21.25 -2.51
C ARG A 95 23.44 22.21 -3.26
N HIS A 96 24.72 22.26 -2.86
CA HIS A 96 25.73 23.14 -3.45
C HIS A 96 26.59 22.45 -4.52
N ILE A 97 26.40 21.15 -4.75
CA ILE A 97 27.14 20.39 -5.76
C ILE A 97 26.52 20.64 -7.14
N PRO A 98 27.31 21.02 -8.17
CA PRO A 98 26.82 21.13 -9.53
C PRO A 98 26.20 19.81 -10.02
N GLY A 99 24.98 19.88 -10.54
CA GLY A 99 24.24 18.71 -11.03
C GLY A 99 23.20 18.16 -10.05
N THR A 100 23.18 18.62 -8.80
CA THR A 100 22.06 18.31 -7.88
C THR A 100 20.84 19.11 -8.30
N THR A 101 19.85 18.42 -8.89
CA THR A 101 18.56 19.03 -9.22
C THR A 101 17.69 19.16 -7.95
N PRO A 102 16.71 20.08 -7.92
CA PRO A 102 15.74 20.14 -6.82
C PRO A 102 15.01 18.81 -6.59
N GLN A 103 14.73 18.05 -7.66
CA GLN A 103 14.12 16.72 -7.56
C GLN A 103 15.04 15.73 -6.86
N LEU A 104 16.32 15.66 -7.24
CA LEU A 104 17.29 14.79 -6.56
C LEU A 104 17.46 15.18 -5.09
N TRP A 105 17.41 16.48 -4.78
CA TRP A 105 17.52 16.97 -3.41
C TRP A 105 16.34 16.53 -2.55
N VAL A 106 15.10 16.70 -3.03
CA VAL A 106 13.90 16.17 -2.36
C VAL A 106 13.92 14.63 -2.27
N ALA A 107 14.45 13.94 -3.29
CA ALA A 107 14.65 12.48 -3.22
C ALA A 107 15.53 12.11 -2.02
N GLN A 108 16.62 12.85 -1.81
CA GLN A 108 17.52 12.67 -0.67
C GLN A 108 16.82 12.94 0.67
N ASP A 109 16.01 14.01 0.78
CA ASP A 109 15.19 14.27 1.97
C ASP A 109 14.32 13.06 2.32
N LEU A 110 13.58 12.55 1.34
CA LEU A 110 12.66 11.42 1.50
C LEU A 110 13.35 10.13 1.96
N VAL A 111 14.59 9.88 1.53
CA VAL A 111 15.34 8.67 1.92
C VAL A 111 16.21 8.85 3.17
N PHE A 112 16.63 10.07 3.50
CA PHE A 112 17.47 10.35 4.67
C PHE A 112 16.64 10.54 5.94
N LEU A 113 15.48 11.22 5.85
CA LEU A 113 14.62 11.49 7.00
C LEU A 113 14.27 10.22 7.81
N PRO A 114 13.89 9.09 7.19
CA PRO A 114 13.61 7.84 7.91
C PRO A 114 14.84 7.18 8.56
N ARG A 115 16.05 7.70 8.32
CA ARG A 115 17.32 7.19 8.89
C ARG A 115 17.80 8.03 10.07
N LEU A 116 17.24 9.22 10.27
CA LEU A 116 17.68 10.13 11.34
C LEU A 116 17.24 9.63 12.72
N LEU A 117 18.06 9.93 13.73
CA LEU A 117 17.89 9.45 15.10
C LEU A 117 17.51 10.60 16.04
N PRO A 118 16.96 10.31 17.24
CA PRO A 118 16.77 11.32 18.27
C PRO A 118 18.05 12.13 18.51
N GLY A 119 17.90 13.46 18.50
CA GLY A 119 18.98 14.43 18.52
C GLY A 119 19.32 15.04 17.16
N ASP A 120 18.81 14.51 16.06
CA ASP A 120 19.00 15.06 14.71
C ASP A 120 17.88 16.06 14.31
N GLU A 121 16.95 16.40 15.21
CA GLU A 121 15.73 17.18 14.91
C GLU A 121 16.02 18.56 14.32
N ALA A 122 17.11 19.22 14.76
CA ALA A 122 17.52 20.53 14.22
C ALA A 122 17.85 20.49 12.73
N HIS A 123 18.22 19.32 12.21
CA HIS A 123 18.55 19.12 10.80
C HIS A 123 17.34 18.75 9.95
N VAL A 124 16.24 18.35 10.60
CA VAL A 124 15.01 17.96 9.92
C VAL A 124 14.23 19.17 9.41
N THR A 125 14.20 20.28 10.15
CA THR A 125 13.41 21.46 9.76
C THR A 125 13.77 21.97 8.34
N PRO A 126 15.06 22.15 7.98
CA PRO A 126 15.41 22.54 6.61
C PRO A 126 15.06 21.50 5.54
N MET A 127 15.05 20.20 5.90
CA MET A 127 14.64 19.10 4.99
C MET A 127 13.13 19.13 4.76
N LEU A 128 12.32 19.43 5.80
CA LEU A 128 10.88 19.64 5.66
C LEU A 128 10.56 20.86 4.80
N ASP A 129 11.31 21.95 4.95
CA ASP A 129 11.11 23.15 4.14
C ASP A 129 11.33 22.86 2.64
N ALA A 130 12.20 21.92 2.28
CA ALA A 130 12.40 21.49 0.90
C ALA A 130 11.19 20.74 0.32
N LEU A 131 10.32 20.14 1.15
CA LEU A 131 9.09 19.50 0.67
C LEU A 131 8.11 20.52 0.08
N SER A 132 8.22 21.81 0.40
CA SER A 132 7.46 22.88 -0.25
C SER A 132 7.68 22.94 -1.77
N LEU A 133 8.79 22.37 -2.27
CA LEU A 133 9.07 22.24 -3.70
C LEU A 133 8.16 21.22 -4.41
N ALA A 134 7.45 20.36 -3.68
CA ALA A 134 6.55 19.33 -4.22
C ALA A 134 5.22 19.92 -4.76
N THR A 135 5.32 20.77 -5.77
CA THR A 135 4.19 21.36 -6.48
C THR A 135 3.62 20.40 -7.55
N PRO A 136 2.43 20.65 -8.11
CA PRO A 136 1.91 19.88 -9.24
C PRO A 136 2.90 19.80 -10.42
N GLN A 137 3.56 20.92 -10.74
CA GLN A 137 4.55 20.99 -11.82
C GLN A 137 5.79 20.15 -11.51
N PHE A 138 6.23 20.16 -10.24
CA PHE A 138 7.34 19.32 -9.78
C PHE A 138 7.03 17.83 -9.91
N ALA A 139 5.78 17.44 -9.71
CA ALA A 139 5.26 16.09 -9.94
C ALA A 139 4.90 15.81 -11.41
N GLY A 140 5.27 16.68 -12.35
CA GLY A 140 4.99 16.52 -13.79
C GLY A 140 3.51 16.46 -14.13
N ILE A 141 2.66 17.08 -13.31
CA ILE A 141 1.21 17.22 -13.52
C ILE A 141 0.98 18.54 -14.26
N GLN A 142 0.15 18.50 -15.30
CA GLN A 142 -0.18 19.72 -16.04
C GLN A 142 -1.14 20.61 -15.24
N SER A 143 -0.99 21.93 -15.36
CA SER A 143 -1.76 22.91 -14.57
C SER A 143 -3.28 22.81 -14.72
N HIS A 144 -3.79 22.28 -15.83
CA HIS A 144 -5.22 22.07 -16.03
C HIS A 144 -5.77 20.83 -15.31
N GLN A 145 -4.92 19.95 -14.79
CA GLN A 145 -5.33 18.68 -14.17
C GLN A 145 -5.57 18.80 -12.67
N LEU A 146 -5.14 19.88 -12.02
CA LEU A 146 -5.34 20.13 -10.59
C LEU A 146 -5.62 21.62 -10.35
N PRO A 147 -6.43 21.98 -9.33
CA PRO A 147 -6.60 23.37 -8.93
C PRO A 147 -5.27 24.01 -8.56
N GLU A 148 -5.13 25.30 -8.89
CA GLU A 148 -4.02 26.11 -8.40
C GLU A 148 -4.17 26.35 -6.88
N GLY A 149 -3.04 26.42 -6.16
CA GLY A 149 -3.03 26.81 -4.74
C GLY A 149 -2.89 25.68 -3.71
N ILE A 150 -2.70 24.42 -4.12
CA ILE A 150 -2.33 23.35 -3.17
C ILE A 150 -0.91 23.64 -2.67
N THR A 151 -0.78 24.09 -1.42
CA THR A 151 0.50 24.34 -0.75
C THR A 151 0.85 23.20 0.21
N MET A 152 2.13 22.86 0.33
CA MET A 152 2.62 21.88 1.31
C MET A 152 2.84 22.49 2.69
N ASP A 153 2.90 23.83 2.80
CA ASP A 153 3.21 24.51 4.07
C ASP A 153 2.16 24.23 5.15
N ILE A 154 0.91 23.97 4.74
CA ILE A 154 -0.18 23.59 5.67
C ILE A 154 0.09 22.26 6.37
N LEU A 155 0.95 21.40 5.80
CA LEU A 155 1.30 20.09 6.36
C LEU A 155 2.45 20.15 7.38
N LYS A 156 3.21 21.24 7.39
CA LYS A 156 4.41 21.40 8.24
C LYS A 156 4.14 21.14 9.73
N PRO A 157 3.05 21.65 10.35
CA PRO A 157 2.78 21.38 11.77
C PRO A 157 2.62 19.89 12.11
N PHE A 158 2.06 19.10 11.17
CA PHE A 158 1.87 17.66 11.35
C PHE A 158 3.20 16.92 11.32
N PHE A 159 4.10 17.27 10.39
CA PHE A 159 5.42 16.68 10.33
C PHE A 159 6.29 17.09 11.53
N GLU A 160 6.30 18.37 11.91
CA GLU A 160 7.03 18.85 13.09
C GLU A 160 6.62 18.10 14.35
N HIS A 161 5.33 17.86 14.55
CA HIS A 161 4.84 17.04 15.65
C HIS A 161 5.23 15.56 15.52
N THR A 162 5.21 15.01 14.30
CA THR A 162 5.65 13.62 14.06
C THR A 162 7.13 13.42 14.42
N ILE A 163 7.97 14.42 14.16
CA ILE A 163 9.41 14.40 14.47
C ILE A 163 9.66 14.65 15.96
N ARG A 164 8.95 15.60 16.55
CA ARG A 164 9.08 16.00 17.95
C ARG A 164 7.69 16.12 18.60
N PRO A 165 7.11 15.00 19.05
CA PRO A 165 5.78 14.97 19.64
C PRO A 165 5.71 15.63 21.02
N ASP A 166 6.83 15.64 21.75
CA ASP A 166 6.98 16.28 23.05
C ASP A 166 7.94 17.46 22.96
N PRO A 167 7.46 18.72 23.05
CA PRO A 167 8.32 19.90 22.95
C PRO A 167 9.25 20.06 24.17
N ASP A 168 8.94 19.43 25.30
CA ASP A 168 9.73 19.52 26.54
C ASP A 168 10.95 18.58 26.52
N VAL A 169 10.98 17.65 25.56
CA VAL A 169 12.08 16.70 25.38
C VAL A 169 12.90 17.12 24.16
N TYR A 170 14.13 17.55 24.41
CA TYR A 170 15.11 17.87 23.38
C TYR A 170 16.39 17.08 23.63
N VAL A 171 16.61 16.08 22.78
CA VAL A 171 17.84 15.28 22.80
C VAL A 171 18.95 16.10 22.14
N ALA A 172 20.11 16.23 22.80
CA ALA A 172 21.21 17.00 22.22
C ALA A 172 21.80 16.29 20.98
N PRO A 173 22.15 17.03 19.91
CA PRO A 173 22.78 16.48 18.72
C PRO A 173 24.18 15.93 19.02
N LEU A 174 24.71 15.10 18.11
CA LEU A 174 26.07 14.58 18.21
C LEU A 174 27.12 15.72 18.15
N HIS A 175 26.79 16.76 17.40
CA HIS A 175 27.60 17.95 17.24
C HIS A 175 26.84 19.18 17.77
N PRO A 176 27.06 19.57 19.03
CA PRO A 176 26.32 20.65 19.65
C PRO A 176 26.63 22.00 19.00
N SER A 177 25.57 22.76 18.72
CA SER A 177 25.59 24.21 18.48
C SER A 177 25.24 24.96 19.78
N PRO A 178 25.58 26.26 19.91
CA PRO A 178 25.16 27.08 21.05
C PRO A 178 23.65 27.03 21.30
N GLU A 179 22.85 27.04 20.24
CA GLU A 179 21.39 26.92 20.32
C GLU A 179 20.95 25.55 20.85
N SER A 180 21.56 24.47 20.36
CA SER A 180 21.22 23.11 20.83
C SER A 180 21.64 22.87 22.28
N ILE A 181 22.70 23.52 22.75
CA ILE A 181 23.14 23.48 24.16
C ILE A 181 22.10 24.18 25.03
N ALA A 182 21.60 25.34 24.60
CA ALA A 182 20.57 26.08 25.33
C ALA A 182 19.22 25.35 25.37
N LYS A 183 18.87 24.60 24.31
CA LYS A 183 17.61 23.85 24.21
C LYS A 183 17.68 22.44 24.79
N GLY A 184 18.87 21.85 24.90
CA GLY A 184 19.07 20.46 25.29
C GLY A 184 18.55 20.14 26.70
N THR A 185 17.59 19.21 26.79
CA THR A 185 17.07 18.73 28.07
C THR A 185 17.64 17.35 28.44
N THR A 186 18.20 16.61 27.49
CA THR A 186 18.81 15.30 27.74
C THR A 186 19.91 14.93 26.74
N LEU A 187 20.89 14.15 27.19
CA LEU A 187 21.89 13.48 26.34
C LEU A 187 21.55 11.99 26.11
N ARG A 188 20.52 11.48 26.79
CA ARG A 188 20.12 10.08 26.72
C ARG A 188 19.21 9.87 25.53
N LEU A 189 19.57 8.92 24.67
CA LEU A 189 18.66 8.40 23.66
C LEU A 189 17.50 7.65 24.34
N PRO A 190 16.31 7.63 23.73
CA PRO A 190 15.19 6.85 24.23
C PRO A 190 15.58 5.37 24.34
N GLY A 191 15.28 4.76 25.49
CA GLY A 191 15.43 3.32 25.66
C GLY A 191 14.42 2.53 24.81
N PRO A 192 14.55 1.19 24.74
CA PRO A 192 13.54 0.38 24.08
C PRO A 192 12.20 0.61 24.79
N ILE A 193 11.22 1.14 24.06
CA ILE A 193 9.83 1.19 24.51
C ILE A 193 9.47 -0.25 24.85
N ALA A 194 9.00 -0.51 26.06
CA ALA A 194 8.54 -1.84 26.47
C ALA A 194 7.27 -2.20 25.67
N THR A 195 7.43 -2.61 24.42
CA THR A 195 6.37 -3.21 23.61
C THR A 195 6.20 -4.66 24.02
N ARG A 196 5.85 -4.92 25.28
CA ARG A 196 5.41 -6.24 25.75
C ARG A 196 4.69 -6.16 27.10
N GLY A 197 3.36 -6.15 27.03
CA GLY A 197 2.50 -6.83 28.00
C GLY A 197 1.95 -6.02 29.17
N ALA A 198 0.65 -6.24 29.40
CA ALA A 198 -0.12 -6.05 30.63
C ALA A 198 -0.65 -4.64 30.97
N GLY A 199 -1.82 -4.31 30.41
CA GLY A 199 -2.99 -3.90 31.20
C GLY A 199 -2.84 -2.75 32.20
N GLY A 200 -2.24 -1.63 31.81
CA GLY A 200 -2.26 -0.38 32.58
C GLY A 200 -2.58 0.81 31.67
N GLU A 201 -3.51 1.66 32.10
CA GLU A 201 -4.07 2.82 31.37
C GLU A 201 -3.09 3.96 31.06
N ASP A 202 -1.81 3.85 31.45
CA ASP A 202 -0.80 4.85 31.10
C ASP A 202 -0.12 4.45 29.78
N THR A 203 -0.78 4.77 28.66
CA THR A 203 -0.14 4.85 27.34
C THR A 203 1.00 5.85 27.43
N GLN A 204 2.22 5.35 27.65
CA GLN A 204 3.41 6.17 27.82
C GLN A 204 3.60 7.02 26.56
N LYS A 205 3.26 8.30 26.66
CA LYS A 205 3.34 9.29 25.58
C LYS A 205 4.72 9.18 24.91
N LEU A 206 4.75 9.00 23.59
CA LEU A 206 6.00 8.97 22.81
C LEU A 206 6.76 10.27 23.08
N LYS A 207 7.91 10.16 23.75
CA LYS A 207 8.75 11.32 24.12
C LYS A 207 9.61 11.83 22.97
N THR A 208 9.78 11.03 21.92
CA THR A 208 10.61 11.32 20.75
C THR A 208 9.93 10.77 19.49
N GLY A 209 10.09 11.43 18.35
CA GLY A 209 9.45 11.05 17.08
C GLY A 209 10.38 10.41 16.05
N LEU A 210 11.70 10.61 16.15
CA LEU A 210 12.69 9.91 15.32
C LEU A 210 13.04 8.54 15.93
N THR A 211 13.34 7.49 15.15
CA THR A 211 13.30 7.38 13.67
C THR A 211 11.87 7.41 13.12
N LEU A 212 11.67 8.05 11.96
CA LEU A 212 10.35 8.07 11.30
C LEU A 212 9.95 6.69 10.79
N SER A 213 8.64 6.40 10.84
CA SER A 213 8.05 5.25 10.15
C SER A 213 8.14 5.40 8.64
N ARG A 214 7.95 4.30 7.90
CA ARG A 214 7.99 4.33 6.43
C ARG A 214 6.85 5.16 5.82
N ASP A 215 5.69 5.16 6.47
CA ASP A 215 4.47 5.84 6.07
C ASP A 215 4.33 7.24 6.68
N TRP A 216 5.42 7.84 7.18
CA TRP A 216 5.40 9.13 7.88
C TRP A 216 4.77 10.29 7.10
N LEU A 217 4.86 10.27 5.76
CA LEU A 217 4.20 11.24 4.88
C LEU A 217 2.67 11.25 5.03
N THR A 218 2.10 10.17 5.56
CA THR A 218 0.67 10.03 5.81
C THR A 218 0.24 10.49 7.21
N ALA A 219 1.16 10.99 8.03
CA ALA A 219 0.87 11.50 9.36
C ALA A 219 -0.25 12.56 9.40
N PRO A 220 -0.40 13.49 8.43
CA PRO A 220 -1.52 14.42 8.42
C PRO A 220 -2.89 13.71 8.42
N LEU A 221 -3.04 12.61 7.67
CA LEU A 221 -4.29 11.82 7.63
C LEU A 221 -4.60 11.18 9.01
N THR A 222 -3.56 10.73 9.72
CA THR A 222 -3.71 10.18 11.08
C THR A 222 -4.25 11.22 12.05
N HIS A 223 -3.77 12.46 11.94
CA HIS A 223 -4.24 13.56 12.79
C HIS A 223 -5.65 14.03 12.41
N LEU A 224 -6.01 14.01 11.11
CA LEU A 224 -7.35 14.37 10.66
C LEU A 224 -8.42 13.42 11.20
N LEU A 225 -8.21 12.11 11.08
CA LEU A 225 -9.13 11.09 11.64
C LEU A 225 -9.32 11.18 13.15
N ARG A 226 -8.42 11.89 13.84
CA ARG A 226 -8.47 12.11 15.29
C ARG A 226 -8.51 13.59 15.61
N SER A 227 -9.09 14.41 14.74
CA SER A 227 -9.04 15.88 14.84
C SER A 227 -9.45 16.40 16.23
N GLY A 228 -10.50 15.83 16.83
CA GLY A 228 -10.98 16.21 18.18
C GLY A 228 -10.01 15.90 19.34
N THR A 229 -9.12 14.93 19.17
CA THR A 229 -8.11 14.53 20.19
C THR A 229 -6.68 14.87 19.80
N SER A 230 -6.46 15.33 18.57
CA SER A 230 -5.15 15.58 18.00
C SER A 230 -4.45 16.74 18.70
N PRO A 231 -3.25 16.53 19.25
CA PRO A 231 -2.46 17.62 19.85
C PRO A 231 -2.02 18.66 18.83
N VAL A 232 -1.86 18.26 17.55
CA VAL A 232 -1.49 19.18 16.46
C VAL A 232 -2.59 20.21 16.25
N PHE A 233 -3.84 19.77 16.08
CA PHE A 233 -4.98 20.67 15.85
C PHE A 233 -5.18 21.66 17.00
N ARG A 234 -4.89 21.25 18.24
CA ARG A 234 -4.94 22.13 19.43
C ARG A 234 -3.81 23.17 19.47
N ALA A 235 -2.72 22.93 18.76
CA ALA A 235 -1.52 23.76 18.77
C ALA A 235 -1.30 24.55 17.47
N LEU A 236 -2.25 24.49 16.52
CA LEU A 236 -2.15 25.23 15.26
C LEU A 236 -2.17 26.75 15.50
N PRO A 237 -1.40 27.54 14.74
CA PRO A 237 -1.41 28.99 14.86
C PRO A 237 -2.73 29.57 14.35
N ALA A 238 -3.14 30.71 14.88
CA ALA A 238 -4.38 31.38 14.47
C ALA A 238 -4.43 31.78 12.97
N SER A 239 -3.26 31.88 12.32
CA SER A 239 -3.15 32.13 10.88
C SER A 239 -3.36 30.89 10.01
N TRP A 240 -3.39 29.69 10.59
CA TRP A 240 -3.64 28.46 9.86
C TRP A 240 -5.16 28.33 9.62
N ALA A 241 -5.56 28.32 8.36
CA ALA A 241 -6.95 28.35 7.93
C ALA A 241 -7.29 27.28 6.88
N ALA A 242 -6.48 26.20 6.80
CA ALA A 242 -6.69 25.16 5.80
C ALA A 242 -7.89 24.28 6.18
N SER A 243 -8.69 23.88 5.19
CA SER A 243 -9.76 22.92 5.41
C SER A 243 -9.21 21.49 5.48
N GLU A 244 -10.04 20.56 5.95
CA GLU A 244 -9.74 19.12 5.90
C GLU A 244 -9.43 18.64 4.48
N VAL A 245 -10.23 19.07 3.51
CA VAL A 245 -10.02 18.79 2.08
C VAL A 245 -8.65 19.30 1.63
N ASP A 246 -8.22 20.48 2.05
CA ASP A 246 -6.91 21.03 1.67
C ASP A 246 -5.77 20.17 2.21
N VAL A 247 -5.86 19.73 3.47
CA VAL A 247 -4.87 18.84 4.08
C VAL A 247 -4.81 17.49 3.34
N VAL A 248 -5.96 16.91 2.95
CA VAL A 248 -6.00 15.68 2.17
C VAL A 248 -5.39 15.87 0.77
N ARG A 249 -5.80 16.90 0.04
CA ARG A 249 -5.25 17.22 -1.29
C ARG A 249 -3.73 17.39 -1.25
N ALA A 250 -3.23 18.18 -0.30
CA ALA A 250 -1.79 18.39 -0.14
C ALA A 250 -1.07 17.09 0.22
N THR A 251 -1.63 16.28 1.13
CA THR A 251 -1.02 15.00 1.52
C THR A 251 -0.95 14.01 0.36
N LEU A 252 -2.04 13.83 -0.39
CA LEU A 252 -2.06 12.91 -1.53
C LEU A 252 -1.15 13.40 -2.68
N LEU A 253 -1.10 14.71 -2.93
CA LEU A 253 -0.17 15.29 -3.90
C LEU A 253 1.28 15.05 -3.49
N LEU A 254 1.63 15.23 -2.21
CA LEU A 254 2.96 14.96 -1.70
C LEU A 254 3.34 13.49 -1.85
N LEU A 255 2.42 12.56 -1.54
CA LEU A 255 2.64 11.13 -1.75
C LEU A 255 2.91 10.80 -3.23
N TYR A 256 2.15 11.41 -4.13
CA TYR A 256 2.31 11.22 -5.57
C TYR A 256 3.64 11.79 -6.08
N ALA A 257 3.99 13.01 -5.67
CA ALA A 257 5.26 13.65 -6.01
C ALA A 257 6.45 12.86 -5.47
N ALA A 258 6.40 12.43 -4.21
CA ALA A 258 7.41 11.60 -3.57
C ALA A 258 7.62 10.29 -4.32
N ARG A 259 6.53 9.60 -4.70
CA ARG A 259 6.61 8.39 -5.52
C ARG A 259 7.34 8.64 -6.83
N ARG A 260 6.96 9.68 -7.58
CA ARG A 260 7.58 9.98 -8.88
C ARG A 260 9.07 10.24 -8.74
N VAL A 261 9.45 11.15 -7.85
CA VAL A 261 10.85 11.51 -7.64
C VAL A 261 11.69 10.32 -7.20
N LEU A 262 11.16 9.46 -6.32
CA LEU A 262 11.88 8.25 -5.91
C LEU A 262 12.03 7.24 -7.05
N VAL A 263 11.01 7.07 -7.91
CA VAL A 263 11.09 6.18 -9.07
C VAL A 263 12.07 6.72 -10.11
N ASP A 264 12.02 8.03 -10.41
CA ASP A 264 12.87 8.69 -11.41
C ASP A 264 14.37 8.65 -11.04
N HIS A 265 14.69 8.38 -9.77
CA HIS A 265 16.04 8.27 -9.23
C HIS A 265 16.44 6.86 -8.75
N ASP A 266 15.75 5.80 -9.18
CA ASP A 266 16.06 4.40 -8.82
C ASP A 266 16.03 4.10 -7.30
N LEU A 267 15.14 4.80 -6.58
CA LEU A 267 14.88 4.68 -5.14
C LEU A 267 13.50 4.08 -4.84
N SER A 268 12.98 3.26 -5.76
CA SER A 268 11.66 2.61 -5.67
C SER A 268 11.45 1.80 -4.39
N GLU A 269 12.51 1.33 -3.74
CA GLU A 269 12.41 0.62 -2.45
C GLU A 269 11.93 1.50 -1.28
N PHE A 270 11.95 2.82 -1.42
CA PHE A 270 11.43 3.77 -0.43
C PHE A 270 9.99 4.22 -0.73
N VAL A 271 9.47 3.90 -1.91
CA VAL A 271 8.09 4.19 -2.31
C VAL A 271 7.11 3.37 -1.47
N LEU A 272 6.00 3.97 -1.04
CA LEU A 272 4.95 3.24 -0.33
C LEU A 272 4.47 2.03 -1.15
N GLY A 273 4.34 0.89 -0.49
CA GLY A 273 3.82 -0.32 -1.09
C GLY A 273 2.31 -0.26 -1.33
N PRO A 274 1.74 -1.23 -2.06
CA PRO A 274 0.31 -1.27 -2.34
C PRO A 274 -0.55 -1.26 -1.07
N ALA A 275 -0.18 -1.98 -0.02
CA ALA A 275 -0.96 -1.99 1.22
C ALA A 275 -0.91 -0.64 1.95
N GLU A 276 0.24 0.04 1.97
CA GLU A 276 0.39 1.38 2.57
C GLU A 276 -0.45 2.43 1.82
N VAL A 277 -0.42 2.38 0.48
CA VAL A 277 -1.21 3.29 -0.37
C VAL A 277 -2.71 3.03 -0.22
N VAL A 278 -3.14 1.77 -0.28
CA VAL A 278 -4.55 1.39 -0.08
C VAL A 278 -5.01 1.85 1.30
N PHE A 279 -4.23 1.61 2.35
CA PHE A 279 -4.60 2.03 3.70
C PHE A 279 -4.64 3.55 3.87
N ALA A 280 -3.75 4.29 3.21
CA ALA A 280 -3.83 5.76 3.15
C ALA A 280 -5.14 6.23 2.49
N CYS A 281 -5.56 5.60 1.39
CA CYS A 281 -6.82 5.94 0.73
C CYS A 281 -8.05 5.51 1.56
N MET A 282 -8.01 4.35 2.23
CA MET A 282 -9.06 3.94 3.17
C MET A 282 -9.25 4.97 4.28
N ARG A 283 -8.15 5.54 4.80
CA ARG A 283 -8.21 6.61 5.80
C ARG A 283 -8.88 7.87 5.28
N VAL A 284 -8.70 8.23 4.00
CA VAL A 284 -9.41 9.36 3.39
C VAL A 284 -10.91 9.10 3.33
N CYS A 285 -11.34 7.88 2.97
CA CYS A 285 -12.75 7.52 2.98
C CYS A 285 -13.38 7.50 4.39
N MET A 286 -12.56 7.28 5.42
CA MET A 286 -12.99 7.22 6.83
C MET A 286 -13.07 8.57 7.53
N LEU A 287 -12.72 9.67 6.85
CA LEU A 287 -12.81 10.99 7.43
C LEU A 287 -14.28 11.36 7.66
N GLU A 288 -14.65 11.55 8.93
CA GLU A 288 -16.01 11.95 9.33
C GLU A 288 -16.27 13.43 9.02
N HIS A 289 -17.47 13.76 8.56
CA HIS A 289 -17.94 15.14 8.63
C HIS A 289 -18.12 15.58 10.09
N GLY A 290 -17.66 16.79 10.39
CA GLY A 290 -18.13 17.51 11.58
C GLY A 290 -19.65 17.70 11.50
N VAL A 291 -20.36 17.33 12.58
CA VAL A 291 -21.82 17.43 12.76
C VAL A 291 -22.30 18.90 12.87
N GLY A 292 -21.76 19.82 12.06
CA GLY A 292 -21.94 21.26 12.22
C GLY A 292 -22.06 22.02 10.90
N SER A 293 -23.26 22.58 10.68
CA SER A 293 -23.64 23.64 9.72
C SER A 293 -23.91 23.23 8.25
N GLY A 294 -25.13 22.73 8.01
CA GLY A 294 -26.17 23.48 7.26
C GLY A 294 -26.04 23.72 5.75
N THR A 295 -24.92 23.39 5.12
CA THR A 295 -24.76 23.42 3.66
C THR A 295 -24.24 22.06 3.21
N GLU A 296 -24.77 21.55 2.09
CA GLU A 296 -24.41 20.28 1.44
C GLU A 296 -22.90 20.21 1.14
N ALA A 297 -22.09 19.98 2.18
CA ALA A 297 -20.65 19.87 2.07
C ALA A 297 -20.32 18.46 1.63
N GLU A 298 -19.85 18.34 0.39
CA GLU A 298 -19.46 17.10 -0.25
C GLU A 298 -18.43 16.33 0.60
N GLU A 299 -18.59 15.01 0.72
CA GLU A 299 -17.62 14.10 1.35
C GLU A 299 -16.20 14.34 0.82
N VAL A 300 -15.18 14.28 1.67
CA VAL A 300 -13.79 14.57 1.24
C VAL A 300 -13.33 13.66 0.11
N PHE A 301 -13.72 12.39 0.12
CA PHE A 301 -13.36 11.43 -0.92
C PHE A 301 -14.05 11.68 -2.27
N ARG A 302 -15.12 12.49 -2.30
CA ARG A 302 -15.84 12.91 -3.51
C ARG A 302 -15.28 14.15 -4.16
N ASP A 303 -14.43 14.88 -3.45
CA ASP A 303 -13.72 15.99 -4.06
C ASP A 303 -12.96 15.50 -5.30
N GLY A 304 -13.26 16.08 -6.47
CA GLY A 304 -12.72 15.59 -7.74
C GLY A 304 -11.19 15.65 -7.85
N THR A 305 -10.52 16.45 -7.01
CA THR A 305 -9.05 16.44 -6.90
C THR A 305 -8.55 15.29 -6.04
N VAL A 306 -9.18 15.08 -4.88
CA VAL A 306 -8.89 13.94 -3.99
C VAL A 306 -9.12 12.62 -4.72
N GLU A 307 -10.25 12.47 -5.41
CA GLU A 307 -10.57 11.27 -6.21
C GLU A 307 -9.48 11.00 -7.25
N ARG A 308 -9.09 12.02 -8.03
CA ARG A 308 -8.06 11.91 -9.06
C ARG A 308 -6.70 11.50 -8.49
N LEU A 309 -6.28 12.13 -7.38
CA LEU A 309 -5.01 11.82 -6.72
C LEU A 309 -4.99 10.40 -6.13
N MET A 310 -6.09 9.96 -5.50
CA MET A 310 -6.22 8.56 -5.06
C MET A 310 -6.12 7.60 -6.26
N GLY A 311 -6.79 7.91 -7.36
CA GLY A 311 -6.72 7.13 -8.60
C GLY A 311 -5.28 6.97 -9.11
N TRP A 312 -4.53 8.08 -9.21
CA TRP A 312 -3.13 8.06 -9.66
C TRP A 312 -2.19 7.32 -8.71
N LEU A 313 -2.46 7.34 -7.40
CA LEU A 313 -1.69 6.59 -6.42
C LEU A 313 -1.95 5.07 -6.51
N LEU A 314 -3.19 4.67 -6.81
CA LEU A 314 -3.59 3.27 -6.92
C LEU A 314 -3.25 2.65 -8.28
N GLU A 315 -3.25 3.43 -9.36
CA GLU A 315 -3.00 2.99 -10.75
C GLU A 315 -1.75 2.09 -10.91
N PRO A 316 -0.58 2.38 -10.32
CA PRO A 316 0.61 1.54 -10.48
C PRO A 316 0.46 0.13 -9.91
N HIS A 317 -0.54 -0.10 -9.06
CA HIS A 317 -0.80 -1.34 -8.37
C HIS A 317 -1.98 -2.12 -8.98
N THR A 318 -2.43 -1.72 -10.17
CA THR A 318 -3.46 -2.44 -10.91
C THR A 318 -2.85 -3.38 -11.97
N PRO A 319 -3.57 -4.45 -12.36
CA PRO A 319 -3.10 -5.39 -13.38
C PRO A 319 -2.76 -4.75 -14.74
N CYS A 320 -3.49 -3.70 -15.14
CA CYS A 320 -3.28 -3.02 -16.43
C CYS A 320 -1.89 -2.37 -16.50
N SER A 321 -1.45 -1.77 -15.39
CA SER A 321 -0.14 -1.11 -15.27
C SER A 321 1.02 -2.12 -15.24
N THR A 322 0.84 -3.24 -14.54
CA THR A 322 1.86 -4.31 -14.43
C THR A 322 2.18 -4.98 -15.78
N SER A 323 1.19 -4.99 -16.68
CA SER A 323 1.32 -5.55 -18.04
C SER A 323 2.14 -4.63 -18.96
N ARG A 324 2.06 -3.30 -18.78
CA ARG A 324 2.78 -2.31 -19.60
C ARG A 324 4.27 -2.22 -19.25
N SER A 325 4.63 -2.32 -17.98
CA SER A 325 6.04 -2.27 -17.55
C SER A 325 6.88 -3.48 -18.00
N SER A 326 6.24 -4.59 -18.37
CA SER A 326 6.91 -5.79 -18.88
C SER A 326 7.19 -5.72 -20.39
N ALA A 327 6.59 -4.76 -21.10
CA ALA A 327 6.69 -4.62 -22.56
C ALA A 327 7.76 -3.61 -23.03
N SER A 328 8.40 -2.87 -22.12
CA SER A 328 9.31 -1.76 -22.47
C SER A 328 10.81 -2.11 -22.47
N ILE A 329 11.21 -3.39 -22.43
CA ILE A 329 12.64 -3.81 -22.48
C ILE A 329 12.91 -4.79 -23.64
N SER A 330 12.32 -4.57 -24.81
CA SER A 330 12.66 -5.37 -26.00
C SER A 330 12.58 -4.59 -27.30
N THR A 331 13.53 -3.68 -27.49
CA THR A 331 13.90 -3.14 -28.81
C THR A 331 15.17 -3.79 -29.33
N SER A 332 15.06 -4.93 -30.01
CA SER A 332 15.92 -5.30 -31.15
C SER A 332 15.32 -6.48 -31.95
N ALA A 333 14.70 -6.13 -33.09
CA ALA A 333 14.50 -6.87 -34.34
C ALA A 333 14.43 -8.42 -34.37
N SER A 334 13.23 -8.97 -34.61
CA SER A 334 12.91 -9.93 -35.69
C SER A 334 11.42 -10.35 -35.63
N PRO A 335 10.72 -10.59 -36.76
CA PRO A 335 9.30 -10.93 -36.77
C PRO A 335 9.12 -12.44 -36.66
N SER A 336 8.60 -12.91 -35.52
CA SER A 336 8.02 -14.24 -35.38
C SER A 336 6.78 -14.10 -34.49
N PRO A 337 5.64 -14.73 -34.83
CA PRO A 337 4.42 -14.56 -34.06
C PRO A 337 4.48 -15.46 -32.82
N SER A 338 5.20 -15.03 -31.79
CA SER A 338 5.10 -15.62 -30.45
C SER A 338 4.09 -14.83 -29.63
N VAL A 339 3.05 -15.54 -29.22
CA VAL A 339 2.00 -15.10 -28.29
C VAL A 339 2.63 -14.42 -27.06
N PRO A 340 2.12 -13.25 -26.61
CA PRO A 340 2.69 -12.55 -25.46
C PRO A 340 2.64 -13.43 -24.21
N HIS A 341 3.82 -13.70 -23.64
CA HIS A 341 3.98 -14.38 -22.35
C HIS A 341 3.48 -13.46 -21.22
N VAL A 342 2.20 -13.61 -20.88
CA VAL A 342 1.64 -13.16 -19.61
C VAL A 342 2.23 -14.02 -18.49
N LYS A 343 2.72 -13.38 -17.42
CA LYS A 343 3.27 -14.05 -16.23
C LYS A 343 2.32 -15.17 -15.76
N THR A 344 2.87 -16.38 -15.63
CA THR A 344 2.19 -17.61 -15.17
C THR A 344 1.56 -17.39 -13.79
N ILE A 345 0.32 -17.87 -13.57
CA ILE A 345 -0.42 -17.73 -12.29
C ILE A 345 0.26 -18.46 -11.13
N ALA A 346 1.07 -19.49 -11.41
CA ALA A 346 1.85 -20.17 -10.38
C ALA A 346 3.25 -20.51 -10.87
N GLU A 347 4.20 -19.64 -10.57
CA GLU A 347 5.21 -20.16 -9.66
C GLU A 347 4.61 -20.07 -8.26
N ILE A 348 4.53 -21.19 -7.55
CA ILE A 348 4.33 -21.21 -6.10
C ILE A 348 5.62 -20.63 -5.50
N SER A 349 5.89 -19.37 -5.77
CA SER A 349 6.81 -18.58 -4.97
C SER A 349 6.22 -18.55 -3.56
N PRO A 350 7.06 -18.64 -2.51
CA PRO A 350 6.58 -18.46 -1.15
C PRO A 350 5.70 -17.20 -1.11
N LEU A 351 4.56 -17.29 -0.41
CA LEU A 351 3.69 -16.14 -0.18
C LEU A 351 4.59 -14.93 0.12
N PRO A 352 4.40 -13.79 -0.57
CA PRO A 352 5.27 -12.64 -0.36
C PRO A 352 5.33 -12.35 1.14
N PRO A 353 6.51 -12.02 1.68
CA PRO A 353 6.67 -11.81 3.11
C PRO A 353 5.61 -10.82 3.60
N LEU A 354 5.04 -11.11 4.77
CA LEU A 354 4.05 -10.25 5.42
C LEU A 354 4.77 -8.99 5.89
N THR A 355 4.87 -8.00 4.99
CA THR A 355 5.49 -6.71 5.27
C THR A 355 4.41 -5.61 5.25
N PRO A 356 4.69 -4.43 5.82
CA PRO A 356 3.80 -3.28 5.70
C PRO A 356 3.46 -2.95 4.23
N GLN A 357 4.35 -3.28 3.27
CA GLN A 357 4.11 -2.98 1.86
C GLN A 357 3.06 -3.89 1.22
N THR A 358 2.92 -5.14 1.71
CA THR A 358 2.14 -6.19 1.05
C THR A 358 0.91 -6.62 1.85
N HIS A 359 0.82 -6.26 3.14
CA HIS A 359 -0.22 -6.72 4.04
C HIS A 359 -0.87 -5.58 4.84
N LEU A 360 -2.19 -5.40 4.66
CA LEU A 360 -2.94 -4.27 5.23
C LEU A 360 -2.94 -4.26 6.76
N GLU A 361 -3.09 -5.42 7.40
CA GLU A 361 -3.07 -5.46 8.87
C GLU A 361 -1.74 -4.95 9.42
N VAL A 362 -0.62 -5.26 8.74
CA VAL A 362 0.72 -4.80 9.14
C VAL A 362 0.89 -3.32 8.81
N ALA A 363 0.45 -2.89 7.63
CA ALA A 363 0.48 -1.48 7.20
C ALA A 363 -0.33 -0.57 8.15
N SER A 364 -1.40 -1.08 8.74
CA SER A 364 -2.29 -0.34 9.62
C SER A 364 -1.78 -0.19 11.06
N LEU A 365 -0.80 -0.99 11.47
CA LEU A 365 -0.31 -1.02 12.86
C LEU A 365 0.13 0.35 13.38
N PRO A 366 0.93 1.17 12.66
CA PRO A 366 1.36 2.47 13.15
C PRO A 366 0.18 3.39 13.52
N TYR A 367 -0.95 3.25 12.82
CA TYR A 367 -2.16 4.03 13.07
C TYR A 367 -3.05 3.41 14.15
N LEU A 368 -3.32 2.10 14.09
CA LEU A 368 -4.33 1.44 14.92
C LEU A 368 -3.83 0.97 16.28
N GLN A 369 -2.53 0.66 16.41
CA GLN A 369 -1.94 0.18 17.65
C GLN A 369 -2.09 1.17 18.83
N PRO A 370 -1.93 2.50 18.66
CA PRO A 370 -2.16 3.47 19.74
C PRO A 370 -3.56 3.43 20.36
N THR A 371 -4.58 3.03 19.60
CA THR A 371 -5.97 2.91 20.08
C THR A 371 -6.37 1.46 20.38
N SER A 372 -5.43 0.51 20.26
CA SER A 372 -5.69 -0.93 20.39
C SER A 372 -6.83 -1.44 19.49
N THR A 373 -7.06 -0.78 18.35
CA THR A 373 -8.12 -1.14 17.41
C THR A 373 -7.60 -2.23 16.47
N PRO A 374 -8.26 -3.39 16.34
CA PRO A 374 -7.86 -4.37 15.33
C PRO A 374 -8.23 -3.87 13.92
N PHE A 375 -7.44 -4.23 12.90
CA PHE A 375 -7.75 -3.86 11.51
C PHE A 375 -9.13 -4.36 11.05
N TYR A 376 -9.58 -5.52 11.54
CA TYR A 376 -10.92 -6.04 11.27
C TYR A 376 -12.04 -5.07 11.70
N GLN A 377 -11.90 -4.42 12.86
CA GLN A 377 -12.87 -3.42 13.30
C GLN A 377 -12.87 -2.21 12.37
N PHE A 378 -11.68 -1.67 12.04
CA PHE A 378 -11.55 -0.56 11.10
C PHE A 378 -12.17 -0.89 9.73
N TYR A 379 -11.97 -2.11 9.23
CA TYR A 379 -12.58 -2.55 7.98
C TYR A 379 -14.10 -2.70 8.09
N THR A 380 -14.62 -3.15 9.24
CA THR A 380 -16.06 -3.23 9.51
C THR A 380 -16.70 -1.84 9.42
N ASP A 381 -16.07 -0.85 10.06
CA ASP A 381 -16.53 0.53 10.03
C ASP A 381 -16.47 1.10 8.60
N LEU A 382 -15.40 0.80 7.84
CA LEU A 382 -15.24 1.20 6.44
C LEU A 382 -16.34 0.62 5.53
N VAL A 383 -16.68 -0.66 5.70
CA VAL A 383 -17.74 -1.33 4.94
C VAL A 383 -19.11 -0.73 5.28
N ALA A 384 -19.38 -0.48 6.56
CA ALA A 384 -20.61 0.17 7.01
C ALA A 384 -20.74 1.58 6.42
N LEU A 385 -19.64 2.36 6.45
CA LEU A 385 -19.60 3.70 5.88
C LEU A 385 -19.85 3.69 4.37
N TYR A 386 -19.26 2.74 3.64
CA TYR A 386 -19.54 2.58 2.22
C TYR A 386 -21.03 2.33 1.96
N SER A 387 -21.66 1.46 2.74
CA SER A 387 -23.10 1.17 2.61
C SER A 387 -23.96 2.40 2.91
N ALA A 388 -23.56 3.21 3.90
CA ALA A 388 -24.34 4.35 4.37
C ALA A 388 -24.28 5.54 3.40
N ILE A 389 -23.09 5.88 2.90
CA ILE A 389 -22.87 7.18 2.25
C ILE A 389 -22.21 7.10 0.87
N SER A 390 -21.68 5.97 0.41
CA SER A 390 -20.84 5.97 -0.81
C SER A 390 -21.61 6.25 -2.11
N PHE A 391 -22.89 5.88 -2.20
CA PHE A 391 -23.67 5.85 -3.45
C PHE A 391 -22.93 5.14 -4.61
N ALA A 392 -22.35 3.96 -4.33
CA ALA A 392 -21.61 3.16 -5.31
C ALA A 392 -20.34 3.83 -5.88
N HIS A 393 -19.69 4.70 -5.10
CA HIS A 393 -18.48 5.40 -5.52
C HIS A 393 -17.37 4.43 -5.98
N PRO A 394 -16.78 4.59 -7.20
CA PRO A 394 -15.84 3.62 -7.76
C PRO A 394 -14.57 3.41 -6.93
N ILE A 395 -13.86 4.48 -6.55
CA ILE A 395 -12.61 4.35 -5.78
C ILE A 395 -12.86 3.73 -4.40
N PHE A 396 -13.88 4.21 -3.67
CA PHE A 396 -14.26 3.62 -2.39
C PHE A 396 -14.60 2.12 -2.55
N GLY A 397 -15.35 1.74 -3.58
CA GLY A 397 -15.62 0.33 -3.91
C GLY A 397 -14.34 -0.47 -4.15
N THR A 398 -13.36 0.08 -4.87
CA THR A 398 -12.04 -0.55 -5.08
C THR A 398 -11.30 -0.78 -3.77
N LEU A 399 -11.39 0.15 -2.82
CA LEU A 399 -10.71 0.04 -1.52
C LEU A 399 -11.32 -1.04 -0.62
N LEU A 400 -12.55 -1.51 -0.86
CA LEU A 400 -13.14 -2.60 -0.09
C LEU A 400 -12.58 -3.98 -0.50
N LEU A 401 -12.01 -4.10 -1.69
CA LEU A 401 -11.63 -5.39 -2.29
C LEU A 401 -10.36 -6.01 -1.69
N PRO A 402 -9.27 -5.27 -1.37
CA PRO A 402 -8.01 -5.88 -0.97
C PRO A 402 -8.10 -6.85 0.23
N PRO A 403 -8.88 -6.59 1.30
CA PRO A 403 -9.09 -7.54 2.39
C PRO A 403 -9.81 -8.84 1.99
N LEU A 404 -10.41 -8.91 0.79
CA LEU A 404 -11.08 -10.11 0.29
C LEU A 404 -10.11 -11.14 -0.31
N ALA A 405 -8.83 -10.79 -0.50
CA ALA A 405 -7.82 -11.72 -0.96
C ALA A 405 -7.70 -12.94 -0.01
N MET A 406 -7.38 -14.10 -0.56
CA MET A 406 -7.30 -15.38 0.16
C MET A 406 -6.17 -15.43 1.20
N ARG A 407 -5.23 -14.47 1.17
CA ARG A 407 -4.21 -14.32 2.22
C ARG A 407 -4.77 -13.79 3.55
N TYR A 408 -5.92 -13.12 3.53
CA TYR A 408 -6.58 -12.60 4.73
C TYR A 408 -7.57 -13.63 5.30
N ALA A 409 -7.88 -13.47 6.59
CA ALA A 409 -8.84 -14.33 7.28
C ALA A 409 -10.20 -14.36 6.55
N GLY A 410 -10.89 -15.49 6.62
CA GLY A 410 -12.20 -15.66 5.97
C GLY A 410 -13.26 -14.68 6.47
N ASP A 411 -13.09 -14.13 7.67
CA ASP A 411 -14.06 -13.21 8.28
C ASP A 411 -14.22 -11.89 7.49
N TYR A 412 -13.19 -11.40 6.80
CA TYR A 412 -13.32 -10.24 5.90
C TYR A 412 -14.26 -10.55 4.74
N ARG A 413 -14.15 -11.74 4.15
CA ARG A 413 -15.05 -12.19 3.08
C ARG A 413 -16.45 -12.44 3.62
N ARG A 414 -16.60 -13.04 4.80
CA ARG A 414 -17.93 -13.26 5.42
C ARG A 414 -18.64 -11.95 5.69
N LEU A 415 -17.92 -10.97 6.25
CA LEU A 415 -18.47 -9.64 6.46
C LEU A 415 -19.02 -9.09 5.13
N PHE A 416 -18.15 -9.00 4.12
CA PHE A 416 -18.49 -8.38 2.82
C PHE A 416 -19.60 -9.10 2.05
N TRP A 417 -19.56 -10.43 1.98
CA TRP A 417 -20.47 -11.22 1.13
C TRP A 417 -21.73 -11.72 1.84
N CYS A 418 -21.70 -11.87 3.17
CA CYS A 418 -22.80 -12.49 3.92
C CYS A 418 -23.52 -11.52 4.86
N GLU A 419 -22.81 -10.56 5.46
CA GLU A 419 -23.31 -9.80 6.63
C GLU A 419 -23.57 -8.33 6.33
N SER A 420 -22.99 -7.80 5.26
CA SER A 420 -23.22 -6.45 4.74
C SER A 420 -24.61 -6.28 4.11
N GLY A 421 -25.66 -6.22 4.95
CA GLY A 421 -27.02 -5.90 4.58
C GLY A 421 -27.90 -5.76 5.83
N ASP A 422 -28.52 -4.60 5.99
CA ASP A 422 -29.30 -4.26 7.19
C ASP A 422 -30.59 -5.08 7.25
N GLY A 423 -30.60 -6.16 8.02
CA GLY A 423 -31.82 -6.68 8.65
C GLY A 423 -32.86 -7.46 7.81
N GLY A 424 -32.56 -7.94 6.61
CA GLY A 424 -33.50 -8.80 5.87
C GLY A 424 -32.84 -9.67 4.80
N GLU A 425 -32.99 -10.99 4.94
CA GLU A 425 -32.68 -12.07 3.95
C GLU A 425 -31.96 -11.64 2.64
N GLY A 426 -30.71 -11.18 2.74
CA GLY A 426 -29.88 -10.93 1.56
C GLY A 426 -28.82 -9.85 1.79
N GLY A 427 -27.60 -10.25 2.17
CA GLY A 427 -26.39 -9.41 2.21
C GLY A 427 -25.92 -8.94 0.82
N GLY A 428 -26.83 -8.39 0.01
CA GLY A 428 -26.64 -8.13 -1.40
C GLY A 428 -26.33 -6.69 -1.77
N ASP A 429 -26.61 -5.71 -0.92
CA ASP A 429 -26.61 -4.30 -1.39
C ASP A 429 -25.21 -3.77 -1.66
N ILE A 430 -24.23 -4.05 -0.80
CA ILE A 430 -22.83 -3.68 -1.05
C ILE A 430 -22.27 -4.45 -2.26
N VAL A 431 -22.50 -5.76 -2.30
CA VAL A 431 -22.02 -6.64 -3.37
C VAL A 431 -22.56 -6.21 -4.75
N ARG A 432 -23.78 -5.67 -4.80
CA ARG A 432 -24.42 -5.13 -6.00
C ARG A 432 -23.92 -3.74 -6.39
N SER A 433 -23.56 -2.91 -5.41
CA SER A 433 -23.14 -1.54 -5.67
C SER A 433 -21.68 -1.44 -6.12
N VAL A 434 -20.83 -2.37 -5.71
CA VAL A 434 -19.41 -2.39 -6.13
C VAL A 434 -19.28 -2.86 -7.59
N ARG A 435 -18.97 -1.93 -8.50
CA ARG A 435 -18.88 -2.16 -9.96
C ARG A 435 -17.45 -2.15 -10.52
N VAL A 436 -16.48 -2.53 -9.72
CA VAL A 436 -15.05 -2.48 -10.09
C VAL A 436 -14.73 -3.51 -11.17
N GLY A 437 -14.15 -3.07 -12.28
CA GLY A 437 -13.62 -3.93 -13.34
C GLY A 437 -12.38 -4.69 -12.88
N VAL A 438 -12.06 -5.81 -13.54
CA VAL A 438 -10.89 -6.65 -13.16
C VAL A 438 -9.57 -5.87 -13.30
N ASP A 439 -9.52 -4.95 -14.24
CA ASP A 439 -8.41 -4.05 -14.52
C ASP A 439 -8.24 -2.94 -13.46
N GLY A 440 -9.29 -2.63 -12.70
CA GLY A 440 -9.29 -1.59 -11.66
C GLY A 440 -8.95 -2.08 -10.26
N VAL A 441 -8.73 -3.38 -10.07
CA VAL A 441 -8.44 -3.97 -8.75
C VAL A 441 -7.01 -3.70 -8.35
N VAL A 442 -6.80 -3.29 -7.11
CA VAL A 442 -5.45 -3.15 -6.55
C VAL A 442 -4.99 -4.49 -6.00
N CYS A 443 -3.94 -5.06 -6.61
CA CYS A 443 -3.43 -6.38 -6.26
C CYS A 443 -1.98 -6.56 -6.69
N ALA A 444 -1.25 -7.44 -6.00
CA ALA A 444 0.06 -7.89 -6.49
C ALA A 444 -0.10 -8.86 -7.69
N GLY A 445 -1.21 -9.59 -7.72
CA GLY A 445 -1.62 -10.44 -8.82
C GLY A 445 -2.99 -11.07 -8.53
N LEU A 446 -3.82 -11.23 -9.57
CA LEU A 446 -5.20 -11.70 -9.41
C LEU A 446 -5.32 -13.08 -8.77
N GLY A 447 -4.26 -13.90 -8.84
CA GLY A 447 -4.19 -15.20 -8.16
C GLY A 447 -4.41 -15.13 -6.65
N GLU A 448 -4.09 -14.02 -5.99
CA GLU A 448 -4.28 -13.85 -4.54
C GLU A 448 -5.75 -13.86 -4.11
N TYR A 449 -6.69 -13.66 -5.04
CA TYR A 449 -8.14 -13.73 -4.79
C TYR A 449 -8.75 -15.07 -5.23
N LEU A 450 -8.07 -15.79 -6.12
CA LEU A 450 -8.57 -17.03 -6.69
C LEU A 450 -8.08 -18.25 -5.88
N TYR A 451 -6.86 -18.20 -5.34
CA TYR A 451 -6.23 -19.36 -4.71
C TYR A 451 -5.74 -19.09 -3.28
N PRO A 452 -5.90 -20.08 -2.36
CA PRO A 452 -6.60 -21.35 -2.54
C PRO A 452 -8.11 -21.17 -2.78
N PRO A 453 -8.81 -22.13 -3.41
CA PRO A 453 -10.26 -22.03 -3.61
C PRO A 453 -11.02 -22.06 -2.28
N GLU A 454 -12.11 -21.29 -2.19
CA GLU A 454 -12.95 -21.19 -1.00
C GLU A 454 -13.63 -22.53 -0.68
N ARG A 455 -13.70 -22.86 0.61
CA ARG A 455 -14.28 -24.11 1.14
C ARG A 455 -15.42 -23.86 2.12
N ASP A 456 -15.59 -22.63 2.60
CA ASP A 456 -16.69 -22.28 3.49
C ASP A 456 -18.03 -22.33 2.73
N GLY A 457 -18.89 -23.28 3.11
CA GLY A 457 -20.20 -23.48 2.49
C GLY A 457 -21.14 -22.26 2.59
N ARG A 458 -21.00 -21.43 3.63
CA ARG A 458 -21.78 -20.18 3.78
C ARG A 458 -21.36 -19.17 2.72
N LEU A 459 -20.04 -19.00 2.50
CA LEU A 459 -19.51 -18.12 1.46
C LEU A 459 -19.85 -18.62 0.06
N LEU A 460 -19.71 -19.93 -0.20
CA LEU A 460 -20.08 -20.51 -1.50
C LEU A 460 -21.58 -20.32 -1.79
N GLY A 461 -22.44 -20.44 -0.77
CA GLY A 461 -23.86 -20.11 -0.88
C GLY A 461 -24.11 -18.63 -1.22
N ALA A 462 -23.38 -17.72 -0.56
CA ALA A 462 -23.45 -16.29 -0.84
C ALA A 462 -22.99 -15.94 -2.26
N TYR A 463 -21.90 -16.55 -2.74
CA TYR A 463 -21.44 -16.40 -4.12
C TYR A 463 -22.51 -16.84 -5.13
N ILE A 464 -23.15 -18.00 -4.93
CA ILE A 464 -24.24 -18.46 -5.81
C ILE A 464 -25.39 -17.44 -5.83
N GLN A 465 -25.76 -16.90 -4.67
CA GLN A 465 -26.83 -15.89 -4.58
C GLN A 465 -26.45 -14.58 -5.27
N SER A 466 -25.17 -14.20 -5.24
CA SER A 466 -24.69 -12.94 -5.81
C SER A 466 -24.51 -12.97 -7.32
N LEU A 467 -24.28 -14.15 -7.92
CA LEU A 467 -23.93 -14.32 -9.35
C LEU A 467 -24.86 -13.57 -10.32
N ASN A 468 -26.17 -13.54 -10.04
CA ASN A 468 -27.16 -12.88 -10.89
C ASN A 468 -27.08 -11.34 -10.86
N THR A 469 -26.36 -10.77 -9.89
CA THR A 469 -26.36 -9.33 -9.63
C THR A 469 -24.96 -8.71 -9.62
N THR A 470 -23.93 -9.51 -9.34
CA THR A 470 -22.53 -9.08 -9.41
C THR A 470 -22.06 -8.87 -10.84
N GLN A 471 -21.18 -7.89 -11.03
CA GLN A 471 -20.50 -7.62 -12.29
C GLN A 471 -18.99 -7.49 -12.07
N GLY A 472 -18.23 -7.36 -13.17
CA GLY A 472 -16.79 -7.07 -13.13
C GLY A 472 -15.99 -8.08 -12.31
N PHE A 473 -15.17 -7.57 -11.39
CA PHE A 473 -14.27 -8.37 -10.58
C PHE A 473 -14.97 -9.27 -9.56
N LEU A 474 -16.01 -8.77 -8.89
CA LEU A 474 -16.75 -9.57 -7.91
C LEU A 474 -17.41 -10.78 -8.56
N ARG A 475 -17.91 -10.62 -9.80
CA ARG A 475 -18.42 -11.75 -10.58
C ARG A 475 -17.34 -12.78 -10.89
N LEU A 476 -16.12 -12.35 -11.22
CA LEU A 476 -14.99 -13.26 -11.43
C LEU A 476 -14.69 -14.09 -10.18
N ILE A 477 -14.65 -13.46 -8.99
CA ILE A 477 -14.43 -14.15 -7.71
C ILE A 477 -15.53 -15.20 -7.48
N ALA A 478 -16.81 -14.78 -7.58
CA ALA A 478 -17.94 -15.66 -7.34
C ALA A 478 -17.96 -16.85 -8.31
N VAL A 479 -17.78 -16.60 -9.62
CA VAL A 479 -17.73 -17.67 -10.64
C VAL A 479 -16.56 -18.61 -10.37
N HIS A 480 -15.37 -18.09 -10.06
CA HIS A 480 -14.18 -18.91 -9.81
C HIS A 480 -14.40 -19.89 -8.65
N HIS A 481 -14.77 -19.37 -7.48
CA HIS A 481 -14.88 -20.20 -6.27
C HIS A 481 -16.04 -21.20 -6.36
N VAL A 482 -17.17 -20.82 -6.96
CA VAL A 482 -18.28 -21.76 -7.21
C VAL A 482 -17.85 -22.84 -8.22
N ALA A 483 -17.18 -22.45 -9.31
CA ALA A 483 -16.68 -23.40 -10.31
C ALA A 483 -15.65 -24.38 -9.71
N CYS A 484 -14.70 -23.91 -8.90
CA CYS A 484 -13.74 -24.77 -8.21
C CYS A 484 -14.39 -25.68 -7.14
N GLY A 485 -15.53 -25.27 -6.57
CA GLY A 485 -16.32 -26.10 -5.67
C GLY A 485 -17.11 -27.20 -6.37
N ILE A 486 -17.47 -27.00 -7.64
CA ILE A 486 -18.21 -27.98 -8.46
C ILE A 486 -17.27 -28.90 -9.24
N TRP A 487 -16.25 -28.33 -9.89
CA TRP A 487 -15.45 -29.00 -10.90
C TRP A 487 -14.15 -29.56 -10.34
N PRO A 488 -13.96 -30.89 -10.34
CA PRO A 488 -12.74 -31.52 -9.84
C PRO A 488 -11.48 -31.12 -10.62
N ASP A 489 -11.61 -30.79 -11.92
CA ASP A 489 -10.47 -30.43 -12.78
C ASP A 489 -9.90 -29.04 -12.49
N LEU A 490 -10.66 -28.17 -11.82
CA LEU A 490 -10.21 -26.82 -11.43
C LEU A 490 -9.60 -26.78 -10.02
N GLY A 491 -9.80 -27.83 -9.23
CA GLY A 491 -9.27 -27.91 -7.88
C GLY A 491 -7.74 -28.07 -7.89
N VAL A 492 -7.06 -27.42 -6.95
CA VAL A 492 -5.67 -27.78 -6.63
C VAL A 492 -5.72 -29.17 -5.96
N PRO A 493 -4.99 -30.19 -6.47
CA PRO A 493 -4.92 -31.49 -5.82
C PRO A 493 -4.24 -31.31 -4.46
N THR A 494 -5.05 -31.22 -3.42
CA THR A 494 -4.55 -31.24 -2.05
C THR A 494 -4.32 -32.70 -1.71
N HIS A 495 -3.06 -33.05 -1.45
CA HIS A 495 -2.74 -34.31 -0.79
C HIS A 495 -3.51 -34.33 0.55
N ILE A 496 -4.10 -35.48 0.87
CA ILE A 496 -4.91 -35.80 2.06
C ILE A 496 -6.44 -35.76 1.80
N GLY A 497 -6.96 -36.85 1.23
CA GLY A 497 -8.06 -37.65 1.80
C GLY A 497 -9.37 -37.00 2.27
N ALA A 498 -9.78 -35.82 1.79
CA ALA A 498 -11.07 -35.24 2.16
C ALA A 498 -12.22 -35.85 1.32
N GLU A 499 -13.12 -36.55 2.00
CA GLU A 499 -14.38 -37.15 1.52
C GLU A 499 -15.39 -36.09 1.03
N GLY A 500 -15.07 -35.35 -0.04
CA GLY A 500 -15.84 -34.18 -0.51
C GLY A 500 -16.78 -34.39 -1.70
N ASP A 501 -17.00 -35.63 -2.17
CA ASP A 501 -17.75 -35.89 -3.43
C ASP A 501 -19.25 -35.47 -3.36
N GLY A 502 -19.78 -35.26 -2.15
CA GLY A 502 -21.18 -34.86 -1.93
C GLY A 502 -21.46 -33.36 -2.09
N ASP A 503 -20.48 -32.48 -1.83
CA ASP A 503 -20.74 -31.05 -1.74
C ASP A 503 -20.76 -30.35 -3.11
N GLY A 504 -19.93 -30.80 -4.06
CA GLY A 504 -19.98 -30.31 -5.44
C GLY A 504 -21.34 -30.55 -6.12
N LYS A 505 -21.98 -31.70 -5.84
CA LYS A 505 -23.32 -32.05 -6.35
C LYS A 505 -24.40 -31.11 -5.78
N LYS A 506 -24.30 -30.76 -4.48
CA LYS A 506 -25.22 -29.80 -3.84
C LYS A 506 -25.06 -28.39 -4.42
N LEU A 507 -23.81 -27.94 -4.63
CA LEU A 507 -23.52 -26.64 -5.23
C LEU A 507 -24.03 -26.55 -6.67
N LEU A 508 -23.79 -27.60 -7.48
CA LEU A 508 -24.32 -27.67 -8.84
C LEU A 508 -25.85 -27.61 -8.87
N ARG A 509 -26.52 -28.36 -8.00
CA ARG A 509 -27.98 -28.30 -7.87
C ARG A 509 -28.45 -26.89 -7.47
N ALA A 510 -27.81 -26.27 -6.48
CA ALA A 510 -28.14 -24.93 -6.03
C ALA A 510 -27.97 -23.88 -7.14
N LEU A 511 -26.89 -23.98 -7.92
CA LEU A 511 -26.64 -23.15 -9.09
C LEU A 511 -27.75 -23.30 -10.15
N LEU A 512 -28.13 -24.52 -10.50
CA LEU A 512 -29.17 -24.75 -11.51
C LEU A 512 -30.58 -24.32 -11.07
N VAL A 513 -30.82 -24.26 -9.76
CA VAL A 513 -32.12 -23.81 -9.21
C VAL A 513 -32.18 -22.28 -9.06
N ARG A 514 -31.07 -21.63 -8.68
CA ARG A 514 -31.05 -20.21 -8.31
C ARG A 514 -30.38 -19.29 -9.35
N GLY A 515 -29.47 -19.82 -10.14
CA GLY A 515 -28.73 -19.06 -11.15
C GLY A 515 -29.57 -18.80 -12.40
N ASP A 516 -29.43 -17.62 -12.97
CA ASP A 516 -29.95 -17.35 -14.31
C ASP A 516 -29.12 -18.04 -15.40
N ALA A 517 -29.58 -17.97 -16.66
CA ALA A 517 -28.91 -18.64 -17.77
C ALA A 517 -27.46 -18.17 -17.97
N ASP A 518 -27.16 -16.89 -17.68
CA ASP A 518 -25.84 -16.31 -17.87
C ASP A 518 -24.88 -16.71 -16.73
N ALA A 519 -25.34 -16.73 -15.49
CA ALA A 519 -24.63 -17.24 -14.33
C ALA A 519 -24.31 -18.74 -14.48
N VAL A 520 -25.31 -19.54 -14.87
CA VAL A 520 -25.13 -20.98 -15.14
C VAL A 520 -24.10 -21.16 -16.26
N ARG A 521 -24.24 -20.46 -17.39
CA ARG A 521 -23.27 -20.53 -18.50
C ARG A 521 -21.86 -20.19 -18.04
N ALA A 522 -21.69 -19.07 -17.32
CA ALA A 522 -20.39 -18.61 -16.88
C ALA A 522 -19.68 -19.64 -15.98
N VAL A 523 -20.39 -20.28 -15.04
CA VAL A 523 -19.82 -21.31 -14.16
C VAL A 523 -19.55 -22.63 -14.89
N LEU A 524 -20.45 -23.07 -15.76
CA LEU A 524 -20.28 -24.32 -16.50
C LEU A 524 -19.07 -24.27 -17.44
N LEU A 525 -18.89 -23.12 -18.11
CA LEU A 525 -17.82 -22.88 -19.06
C LEU A 525 -16.55 -22.28 -18.43
N TYR A 526 -16.56 -22.05 -17.11
CA TYR A 526 -15.45 -21.40 -16.43
C TYR A 526 -14.15 -22.19 -16.60
N ARG A 527 -13.10 -21.48 -16.99
CA ARG A 527 -11.74 -22.01 -17.07
C ARG A 527 -10.75 -21.05 -16.45
N GLN A 528 -9.94 -21.59 -15.55
CA GLN A 528 -8.70 -20.99 -15.10
C GLN A 528 -7.78 -22.13 -14.68
N SER A 529 -6.51 -22.05 -15.03
CA SER A 529 -5.53 -23.03 -14.55
C SER A 529 -4.73 -22.38 -13.42
N PRO A 530 -4.56 -23.07 -12.27
CA PRO A 530 -3.66 -22.60 -11.21
C PRO A 530 -2.23 -22.41 -11.72
N ARG A 531 -1.81 -23.19 -12.72
CA ARG A 531 -0.46 -23.19 -13.30
C ARG A 531 -0.38 -22.56 -14.70
N GLY A 532 -1.49 -22.03 -15.21
CA GLY A 532 -1.56 -21.46 -16.56
C GLY A 532 -1.44 -19.94 -16.57
N ALA A 533 -1.46 -19.36 -17.77
CA ALA A 533 -1.66 -17.93 -17.93
C ALA A 533 -3.07 -17.54 -17.48
N PHE A 534 -3.21 -16.33 -16.94
CA PHE A 534 -4.50 -15.79 -16.54
C PHE A 534 -5.39 -15.56 -17.76
N VAL A 535 -6.54 -16.23 -17.78
CA VAL A 535 -7.56 -16.02 -18.81
C VAL A 535 -8.49 -14.89 -18.35
N TRP A 536 -8.49 -13.79 -19.10
CA TRP A 536 -9.30 -12.61 -18.79
C TRP A 536 -10.78 -12.83 -19.10
N PRO A 537 -11.70 -12.25 -18.30
CA PRO A 537 -13.09 -12.09 -18.71
C PRO A 537 -13.23 -11.27 -20.01
N PRO A 538 -14.18 -11.60 -20.90
CA PRO A 538 -15.14 -12.71 -20.79
C PRO A 538 -14.56 -14.07 -21.24
N GLY A 539 -13.34 -14.13 -21.78
CA GLY A 539 -12.74 -15.35 -22.34
C GLY A 539 -12.57 -16.53 -21.37
N CYS A 540 -12.60 -16.29 -20.06
CA CYS A 540 -12.67 -17.33 -19.02
C CYS A 540 -14.07 -17.96 -18.88
N TYR A 541 -15.12 -17.32 -19.40
CA TYR A 541 -16.53 -17.77 -19.38
C TYR A 541 -17.01 -18.34 -20.71
N GLU A 542 -16.26 -18.13 -21.80
CA GLU A 542 -16.67 -18.53 -23.16
C GLU A 542 -16.13 -19.90 -23.56
N GLY A 543 -15.25 -20.50 -22.75
CA GLY A 543 -14.79 -21.87 -22.97
C GLY A 543 -13.95 -22.06 -24.26
N GLY A 544 -13.33 -21.02 -24.81
CA GLY A 544 -12.46 -21.13 -25.99
C GLY A 544 -11.32 -22.16 -25.82
N GLY A 545 -10.82 -22.74 -26.91
CA GLY A 545 -9.81 -23.82 -26.94
C GLY A 545 -10.23 -24.98 -27.86
N ASP A 546 -9.30 -25.89 -28.17
CA ASP A 546 -9.35 -26.95 -29.22
C ASP A 546 -10.52 -27.97 -29.16
N GLY A 547 -11.60 -27.70 -28.43
CA GLY A 547 -12.79 -28.54 -28.34
C GLY A 547 -14.11 -27.90 -28.82
N GLY A 548 -14.11 -26.66 -29.33
CA GLY A 548 -15.33 -25.94 -29.72
C GLY A 548 -15.53 -25.85 -31.23
N GLY A 549 -16.28 -26.79 -31.82
CA GLY A 549 -16.64 -26.72 -33.25
C GLY A 549 -17.43 -27.91 -33.82
N GLY A 550 -18.13 -28.71 -32.99
CA GLY A 550 -18.91 -29.85 -33.46
C GLY A 550 -20.16 -30.10 -32.62
N GLU A 551 -21.13 -30.86 -33.15
CA GLU A 551 -22.41 -31.19 -32.50
C GLU A 551 -22.28 -31.94 -31.16
N THR A 552 -21.08 -32.47 -30.85
CA THR A 552 -20.79 -33.18 -29.61
C THR A 552 -19.69 -32.45 -28.82
N PRO A 553 -19.88 -32.22 -27.50
CA PRO A 553 -18.82 -31.67 -26.67
C PRO A 553 -17.61 -32.61 -26.65
N SER A 554 -16.40 -32.09 -26.81
CA SER A 554 -15.16 -32.87 -26.74
C SER A 554 -14.28 -32.42 -25.56
N GLY A 555 -13.29 -33.25 -25.21
CA GLY A 555 -12.31 -32.94 -24.17
C GLY A 555 -12.92 -32.74 -22.78
N TRP A 556 -12.60 -31.61 -22.13
CA TRP A 556 -13.05 -31.31 -20.77
C TRP A 556 -14.56 -31.02 -20.68
N ARG A 557 -15.17 -30.47 -21.74
CA ARG A 557 -16.63 -30.20 -21.78
C ARG A 557 -17.43 -31.50 -21.70
N ALA A 558 -16.98 -32.54 -22.42
CA ALA A 558 -17.58 -33.88 -22.36
C ALA A 558 -17.52 -34.46 -20.95
N LYS A 559 -16.36 -34.34 -20.29
CA LYS A 559 -16.16 -34.82 -18.91
C LYS A 559 -17.07 -34.10 -17.92
N ARG A 560 -17.25 -32.79 -18.05
CA ARG A 560 -18.15 -32.02 -17.20
C ARG A 560 -19.62 -32.35 -17.46
N LEU A 561 -20.04 -32.51 -18.71
CA LEU A 561 -21.40 -32.95 -19.03
C LEU A 561 -21.71 -34.34 -18.44
N GLU A 562 -20.76 -35.27 -18.54
CA GLU A 562 -20.89 -36.59 -17.91
C GLU A 562 -20.94 -36.51 -16.38
N TYR A 563 -20.17 -35.58 -15.78
CA TYR A 563 -20.28 -35.30 -14.35
C TYR A 563 -21.69 -34.79 -13.98
N VAL A 564 -22.29 -33.89 -14.75
CA VAL A 564 -23.67 -33.43 -14.50
C VAL A 564 -24.66 -34.60 -14.57
N ARG A 565 -24.53 -35.46 -15.59
CA ARG A 565 -25.38 -36.65 -15.76
C ARG A 565 -25.27 -37.60 -14.56
N SER A 566 -24.04 -37.90 -14.14
CA SER A 566 -23.76 -38.74 -12.97
C SER A 566 -24.25 -38.12 -11.66
N ALA A 567 -24.11 -36.81 -11.50
CA ALA A 567 -24.44 -36.11 -10.25
C ALA A 567 -25.94 -35.83 -10.07
N LEU A 568 -26.66 -35.49 -11.14
CA LEU A 568 -28.04 -34.97 -11.09
C LEU A 568 -29.04 -35.70 -11.98
N GLY A 569 -28.60 -36.66 -12.80
CA GLY A 569 -29.43 -37.42 -13.73
C GLY A 569 -29.49 -36.84 -15.15
N ASP A 570 -30.21 -37.52 -16.04
CA ASP A 570 -30.26 -37.18 -17.47
C ASP A 570 -31.00 -35.88 -17.78
N GLU A 571 -32.09 -35.57 -17.05
CA GLU A 571 -32.91 -34.38 -17.33
C GLU A 571 -32.14 -33.06 -17.12
N PRO A 572 -31.42 -32.83 -16.00
CA PRO A 572 -30.55 -31.66 -15.87
C PRO A 572 -29.40 -31.64 -16.88
N ALA A 573 -28.84 -32.81 -17.23
CA ALA A 573 -27.74 -32.91 -18.19
C ALA A 573 -28.18 -32.48 -19.60
N GLU A 574 -29.34 -32.93 -20.08
CA GLU A 574 -29.87 -32.51 -21.39
C GLU A 574 -30.22 -31.01 -21.39
N ARG A 575 -30.67 -30.45 -20.27
CA ARG A 575 -30.94 -29.00 -20.14
C ARG A 575 -29.70 -28.14 -20.32
N VAL A 576 -28.56 -28.56 -19.77
CA VAL A 576 -27.30 -27.80 -19.84
C VAL A 576 -26.43 -28.17 -21.04
N LYS A 577 -26.75 -29.26 -21.75
CA LYS A 577 -26.01 -29.73 -22.94
C LYS A 577 -25.82 -28.62 -23.97
N GLY A 578 -26.86 -27.83 -24.23
CA GLY A 578 -26.82 -26.70 -25.15
C GLY A 578 -25.73 -25.67 -24.82
N VAL A 579 -25.41 -25.49 -23.53
CA VAL A 579 -24.36 -24.58 -23.06
C VAL A 579 -22.97 -25.09 -23.46
N PHE A 580 -22.75 -26.40 -23.43
CA PHE A 580 -21.45 -27.00 -23.78
C PHE A 580 -21.23 -27.12 -25.29
N THR A 581 -22.29 -27.11 -26.09
CA THR A 581 -22.25 -27.24 -27.55
C THR A 581 -22.29 -25.90 -28.30
N GLN A 582 -22.74 -24.82 -27.64
CA GLN A 582 -22.70 -23.49 -28.23
C GLN A 582 -21.26 -22.93 -28.22
N ASN A 583 -20.86 -22.34 -29.35
CA ASN A 583 -19.63 -21.56 -29.50
C ASN A 583 -19.84 -20.15 -28.99
#